data_AF-A0A125RB04-F1
#
_entry.id   AF-A0A125RB04-F1
#
_cell.length_a   1.000
_cell.length_b   1.000
_cell.length_c   1.000
_cell.angle_alpha   90.00
_cell.angle_beta   90.00
_cell.angle_gamma   90.00
#
_symmetry.space_group_name_H-M   'P 1'
#
loop_
_entity.id
_entity.type
_entity.pdbx_description
1 polymer ?
#
loop_
_entity_poly.entity_id
_entity_poly.type
_entity_poly.pdbx_seq_one_letter_code
_entity_poly.pdbx_strand_id
1 'polypeptide(L)' 'MIKMQETILEMQKNLEEGYFIAFISENENPYFVVLKSDELNFPDNKTVVIRKKRGRTTIINLNLIIEVCIRRVGQYA' A
#
# COMPACT_ATOMS: atom_id res chain seq x y z
N MET A 1 7.28 -14.02 -10.05
CA MET A 1 7.09 -12.76 -9.28
C MET A 1 5.63 -12.47 -8.91
N ILE A 2 4.74 -13.46 -8.95
CA ILE A 2 3.29 -13.32 -8.65
C ILE A 2 3.01 -13.17 -7.13
N LYS A 3 3.90 -13.72 -6.29
CA LYS A 3 3.68 -13.86 -4.84
C LYS A 3 3.49 -12.55 -4.08
N MET A 4 4.20 -11.48 -4.44
CA MET A 4 4.12 -10.20 -3.71
C MET A 4 2.79 -9.48 -3.92
N GLN A 5 2.29 -9.45 -5.16
CA GLN A 5 1.02 -8.80 -5.49
C GLN A 5 -0.13 -9.52 -4.78
N GLU A 6 -0.16 -10.86 -4.86
CA GLU A 6 -1.14 -11.69 -4.15
C GLU A 6 -1.07 -11.46 -2.64
N THR A 7 0.13 -11.38 -2.08
CA THR A 7 0.33 -11.12 -0.63
C THR A 7 -0.23 -9.76 -0.23
N ILE A 8 0.04 -8.69 -0.99
CA ILE A 8 -0.47 -7.34 -0.68
C ILE A 8 -2.01 -7.30 -0.80
N LEU A 9 -2.57 -7.94 -1.83
CA LEU A 9 -4.02 -8.04 -2.00
C LEU A 9 -4.68 -8.83 -0.86
N GLU A 10 -4.06 -9.93 -0.43
CA GLU A 10 -4.51 -10.72 0.72
C GLU A 10 -4.41 -9.93 2.03
N MET A 11 -3.31 -9.21 2.26
CA MET A 11 -3.15 -8.29 3.39
C MET A 11 -4.26 -7.24 3.41
N GLN A 12 -4.62 -6.67 2.25
CA GLN A 12 -5.66 -5.66 2.16
C GLN A 12 -7.05 -6.24 2.44
N LYS A 13 -7.34 -7.42 1.90
CA LYS A 13 -8.62 -8.12 2.12
C LYS A 13 -8.85 -8.41 3.61
N ASN A 14 -7.79 -8.85 4.30
CA ASN A 14 -7.82 -9.22 5.71
C ASN A 14 -7.57 -8.04 6.66
N LEU A 15 -7.41 -6.82 6.14
CA LEU A 15 -7.12 -5.65 6.95
C LEU A 15 -8.28 -5.34 7.91
N GLU A 16 -7.97 -5.05 9.17
CA GLU A 16 -8.95 -4.65 10.18
C GLU A 16 -9.18 -3.13 10.18
N GLU A 17 -10.29 -2.69 10.80
CA GLU A 17 -10.53 -1.27 11.00
C GLU A 17 -9.43 -0.64 11.87
N GLY A 18 -9.01 0.58 11.52
CA GLY A 18 -7.92 1.27 12.21
C GLY A 18 -6.51 0.80 11.82
N TYR A 19 -6.37 -0.07 10.82
CA TYR A 19 -5.09 -0.45 10.23
C TYR A 19 -4.98 0.01 8.77
N PHE A 20 -3.74 0.12 8.29
CA PHE A 20 -3.39 0.47 6.91
C PHE A 20 -2.14 -0.30 6.47
N ILE A 21 -2.02 -0.55 5.17
CA ILE A 21 -0.76 -1.03 4.57
C ILE A 21 0.09 0.20 4.26
N ALA A 22 1.33 0.22 4.73
CA ALA A 22 2.30 1.26 4.48
C ALA A 22 3.32 0.78 3.44
N PHE A 23 3.58 1.61 2.44
CA PHE A 23 4.72 1.49 1.53
C PHE A 23 5.76 2.49 2.02
N ILE A 24 6.92 1.99 2.45
CA ILE A 24 7.97 2.78 3.09
C ILE A 24 9.13 2.95 2.09
N SER A 25 9.58 4.18 1.93
CA SER A 25 10.78 4.52 1.16
C SER A 25 11.90 4.93 2.13
N GLU A 26 13.14 4.94 1.66
CA GLU A 26 14.29 5.37 2.48
C GLU A 26 14.17 6.84 2.95
N ASN A 27 13.55 7.70 2.15
CA ASN A 27 13.51 9.15 2.37
C ASN A 27 12.21 9.66 3.00
N GLU A 28 11.13 8.86 2.94
CA GLU A 28 9.81 9.24 3.43
C GLU A 28 9.12 8.04 4.09
N ASN A 29 8.70 8.21 5.35
CA ASN A 29 8.07 7.16 6.15
C ASN A 29 6.76 7.64 6.83
N PRO A 30 5.58 7.09 6.48
CA PRO A 30 5.31 6.25 5.30
C PRO A 30 5.28 7.08 4.01
N TYR A 31 5.77 6.52 2.90
CA TYR A 31 5.72 7.18 1.59
C TYR A 31 4.28 7.17 1.05
N PHE A 32 3.61 6.02 1.15
CA PHE A 32 2.20 5.89 0.80
C PHE A 32 1.45 4.93 1.72
N VAL A 33 0.15 5.15 1.85
CA VAL A 33 -0.75 4.32 2.67
C VAL A 33 -1.88 3.75 1.82
N VAL A 34 -2.32 2.54 2.14
CA VAL A 34 -3.46 1.86 1.53
C VAL A 34 -4.43 1.41 2.62
N LEU A 35 -5.68 1.81 2.49
CA LEU A 35 -6.78 1.43 3.35
C LEU A 35 -7.52 0.22 2.76
N LYS A 36 -8.31 -0.45 3.59
CA LYS A 36 -9.18 -1.56 3.15
C LYS A 36 -10.15 -1.15 2.03
N SER A 37 -10.58 0.11 2.01
CA SER A 37 -11.56 0.64 1.06
C SER A 37 -10.96 1.18 -0.24
N ASP A 38 -9.63 1.15 -0.39
CA ASP A 38 -8.96 1.56 -1.61
C ASP A 38 -8.94 0.42 -2.63
N GLU A 39 -8.84 0.74 -3.92
CA GLU A 39 -8.60 -0.25 -4.96
C GLU A 39 -7.12 -0.30 -5.32
N LEU A 40 -6.57 -1.50 -5.42
CA LEU A 40 -5.21 -1.75 -5.87
C LEU A 40 -5.20 -2.37 -7.27
N ASN A 41 -4.34 -1.86 -8.14
CA ASN A 41 -4.02 -2.47 -9.42
C ASN A 41 -2.51 -2.52 -9.62
N PHE A 42 -2.01 -3.65 -10.14
CA PHE A 42 -0.60 -3.89 -10.41
C PHE A 42 -0.41 -4.09 -11.92
N PRO A 43 -0.22 -3.00 -12.70
CA PRO A 43 -0.09 -3.10 -14.15
C PRO A 43 1.18 -3.87 -14.56
N ASP A 44 2.18 -3.89 -13.70
CA ASP A 44 3.41 -4.66 -13.86
C ASP A 44 3.98 -5.03 -12.47
N ASN A 45 5.19 -5.57 -12.45
CA ASN A 45 5.86 -6.05 -11.25
C ASN A 45 6.63 -4.97 -10.46
N LYS A 46 6.63 -3.73 -10.94
CA LYS A 46 7.35 -2.57 -10.40
C LYS A 46 6.42 -1.40 -10.08
N THR A 47 5.14 -1.48 -10.41
CA THR A 47 4.20 -0.38 -10.29
C THR A 47 2.96 -0.80 -9.52
N VAL A 48 2.49 0.06 -8.63
CA VAL A 48 1.18 -0.07 -7.96
C VAL A 48 0.36 1.17 -8.23
N VAL A 49 -0.89 0.99 -8.62
CA VAL A 49 -1.87 2.07 -8.74
C VAL A 49 -2.87 1.91 -7.61
N ILE A 50 -3.00 2.93 -6.78
CA ILE A 50 -3.98 3.01 -5.70
C ILE A 50 -5.07 3.99 -6.12
N ARG A 51 -6.32 3.54 -6.20
CA ARG A 51 -7.48 4.42 -6.35
C ARG A 51 -8.17 4.57 -5.00
N LYS A 52 -8.19 5.81 -4.52
CA LYS A 52 -8.87 6.18 -3.28
C LYS A 52 -10.36 6.38 -3.55
N LYS A 53 -11.21 6.06 -2.57
CA LYS A 53 -12.67 6.27 -2.64
C LYS A 53 -13.09 7.71 -3.01
N ARG A 54 -12.25 8.71 -2.72
CA ARG A 54 -12.47 10.14 -3.06
C ARG A 54 -11.99 10.53 -4.47
N GLY A 55 -11.71 9.57 -5.35
CA GLY A 55 -11.31 9.81 -6.73
C GLY A 55 -9.84 10.18 -6.94
N ARG A 56 -9.03 10.25 -5.87
CA ARG A 56 -7.58 10.44 -5.99
C ARG A 56 -6.93 9.15 -6.45
N THR A 57 -6.02 9.25 -7.42
CA THR A 57 -5.20 8.13 -7.88
C THR A 57 -3.74 8.41 -7.54
N THR A 58 -3.08 7.42 -6.97
CA THR A 58 -1.64 7.45 -6.67
C THR A 58 -0.96 6.33 -7.42
N ILE A 59 0.18 6.62 -8.06
CA ILE A 59 1.00 5.63 -8.76
C ILE A 59 2.33 5.53 -8.01
N ILE A 60 2.71 4.33 -7.62
CA ILE A 60 3.90 4.03 -6.83
C ILE A 60 4.87 3.23 -7.69
N ASN A 61 6.11 3.69 -7.76
CA ASN A 61 7.23 2.89 -8.27
C ASN A 61 7.83 2.06 -7.12
N LEU A 62 7.64 0.75 -7.16
CA LEU A 62 8.09 -0.21 -6.15
C LEU A 62 9.62 -0.31 -6.04
N ASN A 63 10.38 0.16 -7.03
CA ASN A 63 11.85 0.21 -6.90
C ASN A 63 12.31 1.23 -5.84
N LEU A 64 11.43 2.13 -5.41
CA LEU A 64 11.68 3.12 -4.36
C LEU A 64 11.20 2.65 -2.98
N ILE A 65 10.59 1.46 -2.90
CA ILE A 65 10.00 0.92 -1.69
C ILE A 65 10.94 -0.13 -1.09
N ILE A 66 11.35 0.09 0.15
CA ILE A 66 12.22 -0.83 0.90
C ILE A 66 11.43 -1.79 1.79
N GLU A 67 10.21 -1.40 2.19
CA GLU A 67 9.38 -2.19 3.09
C GLU A 67 7.89 -1.97 2.79
N VAL A 68 7.11 -3.05 2.87
CA VAL A 68 5.65 -3.02 2.90
C VAL A 68 5.17 -3.72 4.16
N CYS A 69 4.44 -3.02 5.03
CA CYS A 69 3.98 -3.55 6.31
C CYS A 69 2.59 -3.04 6.69
N ILE A 70 1.96 -3.70 7.69
CA ILE A 70 0.70 -3.24 8.28
C ILE A 70 1.02 -2.35 9.47
N ARG A 71 0.37 -1.19 9.56
CA ARG A 71 0.49 -0.25 10.68
C ARG A 71 -0.89 0.15 11.21
N ARG A 72 -0.95 0.54 12.48
CA ARG A 72 -2.17 1.06 13.12
C ARG A 72 -2.23 2.58 12.98
N VAL A 73 -3.42 3.11 12.74
CA VAL A 73 -3.70 4.56 12.78
C VAL A 73 -3.36 5.09 14.17
N GLY A 74 -2.59 6.18 14.22
CA GLY A 74 -2.17 6.85 15.46
C GLY A 74 -0.93 6.26 16.15
N GLN A 75 -0.29 5.23 15.59
CA GLN A 75 0.96 4.69 16.15
C GLN A 75 2.22 5.49 15.79
N TYR A 76 2.12 6.47 14.90
CA TYR A 76 3.22 7.36 14.53
C TYR A 76 2.66 8.77 14.34
N ALA A 77 3.05 9.67 15.25
CA ALA A 77 2.90 11.12 15.15
C ALA A 77 4.21 11.70 14.63
#